data_AF-A0A1E8F190-F1
#
_entry.id   AF-A0A1E8F190-F1
#
_cell.length_a   1.000
_cell.length_b   1.000
_cell.length_c   1.000
_cell.angle_alpha   90.00
_cell.angle_beta   90.00
_cell.angle_gamma   90.00
#
_symmetry.space_group_name_H-M   'P 1'
#
loop_
_entity.id
_entity.type
_entity.pdbx_description
1 polymer ?
#
loop_
_entity_poly.entity_id
_entity_poly.type
_entity_poly.pdbx_seq_one_letter_code
_entity_poly.pdbx_strand_id
1 'polypeptide(L)'
;MLYYLSKYSIQYVNKYCYFRRYLLKYNRLIKEGNFLFYIQEGANISMIYTTEVNNMCCVAKGPNHGPAPIPEEGKWVQVKEVKDVSGLTHGVGWCAPQQGACKLTLNVKEGIIQEALIETLGCSGMTHSAAMASEILPGKTLLEALNTDLVCDAINTAMRELFLQIVYGRTQTAFSEGGLPIGAGLEDLGKGLRSQVGTMYGTLEKGSRYLEMAEGYITKIALDEDNEAIGYKFVHLGKMMEMIKKGTDANEALEKASGVYGRFDEAVKVIDPRQE
;
A
#
# COMPACT_ATOMS: atom_id res chain seq x y z
N MET A 1 -26.05 12.26 21.49
CA MET A 1 -27.22 13.15 21.41
C MET A 1 -28.17 12.56 20.37
N LEU A 2 -29.41 12.31 20.80
CA LEU A 2 -30.46 11.55 20.11
C LEU A 2 -30.98 12.22 18.82
N TYR A 3 -31.46 11.36 17.92
CA TYR A 3 -32.63 11.49 17.04
C TYR A 3 -32.72 12.65 16.02
N TYR A 4 -32.78 12.27 14.75
CA TYR A 4 -33.35 13.06 13.65
C TYR A 4 -34.73 12.47 13.28
N LEU A 5 -35.79 13.25 13.48
CA LEU A 5 -37.12 13.04 12.90
C LEU A 5 -37.70 14.42 12.58
N SER A 6 -38.01 14.67 11.30
CA SER A 6 -39.14 15.48 10.83
C SER A 6 -39.03 15.70 9.31
N LYS A 7 -39.79 14.93 8.53
CA LYS A 7 -40.92 15.41 7.71
C LYS A 7 -40.60 16.57 6.77
N TYR A 8 -40.41 16.27 5.49
CA TYR A 8 -41.03 17.02 4.40
C TYR A 8 -41.51 16.03 3.33
N SER A 9 -42.80 15.74 3.41
CA SER A 9 -43.54 14.92 2.47
C SER A 9 -44.41 15.83 1.60
N ILE A 10 -44.56 15.44 0.34
CA ILE A 10 -45.69 15.78 -0.55
C ILE A 10 -45.67 17.19 -1.15
N GLN A 11 -45.12 17.27 -2.38
CA GLN A 11 -45.79 17.83 -3.56
C GLN A 11 -44.75 17.90 -4.68
N TYR A 12 -44.87 17.07 -5.72
CA TYR A 12 -44.71 17.45 -7.13
C TYR A 12 -45.05 16.21 -7.96
N VAL A 13 -46.33 16.12 -8.32
CA VAL A 13 -46.91 15.15 -9.23
C VAL A 13 -47.09 15.83 -10.59
N ASN A 14 -46.69 15.12 -11.65
CA ASN A 14 -47.06 15.26 -13.07
C ASN A 14 -46.38 16.33 -13.96
N LYS A 15 -45.38 15.85 -14.72
CA LYS A 15 -45.20 15.90 -16.21
C LYS A 15 -43.70 15.60 -16.43
N TYR A 16 -43.29 14.44 -16.92
CA TYR A 16 -43.51 13.95 -18.28
C TYR A 16 -43.65 12.42 -18.33
N CYS A 17 -44.75 11.98 -18.96
CA CYS A 17 -44.90 10.65 -19.54
C CYS A 17 -43.81 10.43 -20.59
N TYR A 18 -42.92 9.44 -20.43
CA TYR A 18 -42.41 8.55 -21.50
C TYR A 18 -41.41 7.51 -20.94
N PHE A 19 -41.75 6.81 -19.85
CA PHE A 19 -40.95 5.66 -19.38
C PHE A 19 -41.81 4.64 -18.64
N ARG A 20 -42.94 4.27 -19.26
CA ARG A 20 -43.89 3.32 -18.69
C ARG A 20 -44.40 2.34 -19.75
N ARG A 21 -43.50 1.52 -20.31
CA ARG A 21 -43.95 0.30 -21.03
C ARG A 21 -42.95 -0.81 -21.31
N TYR A 22 -41.72 -0.76 -20.80
CA TYR A 22 -40.84 -1.93 -20.80
C TYR A 22 -40.39 -2.20 -19.37
N LEU A 23 -40.42 -3.47 -18.96
CA LEU A 23 -40.30 -4.00 -17.59
C LEU A 23 -41.63 -4.04 -16.85
N LEU A 24 -42.40 -5.11 -17.06
CA LEU A 24 -43.23 -5.76 -16.05
C LEU A 24 -43.79 -7.05 -16.66
N LYS A 25 -42.94 -8.08 -16.75
CA LYS A 25 -43.38 -9.47 -16.74
C LYS A 25 -42.39 -10.25 -15.88
N TYR A 26 -42.93 -11.10 -15.01
CA TYR A 26 -42.26 -11.86 -13.94
C TYR A 26 -42.06 -11.12 -12.62
N ASN A 27 -43.14 -11.00 -11.84
CA ASN A 27 -43.08 -10.76 -10.39
C ASN A 27 -43.87 -11.88 -9.71
N ARG A 28 -43.23 -12.72 -8.91
CA ARG A 28 -43.93 -13.64 -7.99
C ARG A 28 -44.00 -12.97 -6.63
N LEU A 29 -45.22 -12.64 -6.20
CA LEU A 29 -45.49 -12.12 -4.88
C LEU A 29 -45.58 -13.28 -3.89
N ILE A 30 -44.73 -13.28 -2.86
CA ILE A 30 -44.84 -14.21 -1.73
C ILE A 30 -45.22 -13.38 -0.51
N LYS A 31 -46.30 -13.80 0.15
CA LYS A 31 -46.83 -13.16 1.35
C LYS A 31 -46.58 -14.08 2.54
N GLU A 32 -45.70 -13.68 3.44
CA GLU A 32 -45.55 -14.31 4.76
C GLU A 32 -45.92 -13.28 5.83
N GLY A 33 -47.06 -13.52 6.49
CA GLY A 33 -47.61 -12.59 7.49
C GLY A 33 -47.93 -11.20 6.93
N ASN A 34 -47.54 -10.15 7.67
CA ASN A 34 -47.78 -8.75 7.32
C ASN A 34 -46.68 -8.14 6.41
N PHE A 35 -45.71 -8.94 5.96
CA PHE A 35 -44.64 -8.47 5.09
C PHE A 35 -44.86 -8.94 3.65
N LEU A 36 -44.62 -8.02 2.71
CA LEU A 36 -44.59 -8.30 1.28
C LEU A 36 -43.12 -8.38 0.85
N PHE A 37 -42.68 -9.53 0.35
CA PHE A 37 -41.34 -9.69 -0.22
C PHE A 37 -41.43 -9.58 -1.75
N TYR A 38 -40.58 -8.74 -2.34
CA TYR A 38 -40.37 -8.67 -3.79
C TYR A 38 -39.12 -9.49 -4.14
N ILE A 39 -39.30 -10.59 -4.83
CA ILE A 39 -38.18 -11.33 -5.44
C ILE A 39 -38.03 -10.80 -6.86
N GLN A 40 -36.93 -10.09 -7.13
CA GLN A 40 -36.55 -9.69 -8.47
C GLN A 40 -35.77 -10.85 -9.12
N GLU A 41 -36.48 -11.75 -9.80
CA GLU A 41 -35.84 -12.77 -10.63
C GLU A 41 -35.15 -12.09 -11.83
N GLY A 42 -33.93 -12.53 -12.13
CA GLY A 42 -32.90 -11.81 -12.90
C GLY A 42 -33.39 -11.13 -14.18
N ALA A 43 -33.03 -9.86 -14.33
CA ALA A 43 -33.21 -9.14 -15.58
C ALA A 43 -32.32 -9.77 -16.66
N ASN A 44 -32.93 -10.38 -17.68
CA ASN A 44 -32.22 -10.74 -18.91
C ASN A 44 -31.84 -9.43 -19.63
N ILE A 45 -30.58 -9.02 -19.49
CA ILE A 45 -30.03 -7.88 -20.21
C ILE A 45 -29.80 -8.34 -21.65
N SER A 46 -30.77 -8.07 -22.54
CA SER A 46 -30.57 -8.24 -23.98
C SER A 46 -29.55 -7.22 -24.45
N MET A 47 -28.33 -7.66 -24.74
CA MET A 47 -27.30 -6.81 -25.36
C MET A 47 -27.82 -6.30 -26.71
N ILE A 48 -27.66 -5.00 -26.97
CA ILE A 48 -28.06 -4.39 -28.24
C ILE A 48 -26.87 -4.48 -29.19
N TYR A 49 -26.99 -5.32 -30.22
CA TYR A 49 -26.01 -5.42 -31.29
C TYR A 49 -26.32 -4.43 -32.41
N THR A 50 -25.29 -3.95 -33.10
CA THR A 50 -25.45 -3.14 -34.30
C THR A 50 -26.06 -3.97 -35.43
N THR A 51 -26.70 -3.33 -36.41
CA THR A 51 -27.25 -4.00 -37.60
C THR A 51 -26.20 -4.86 -38.31
N GLU A 52 -24.99 -4.31 -38.47
CA GLU A 52 -23.85 -5.04 -39.05
C GLU A 52 -23.58 -6.37 -38.32
N VAL A 53 -23.49 -6.36 -36.99
CA VAL A 53 -23.20 -7.58 -36.20
C VAL A 53 -24.38 -8.56 -36.26
N ASN A 54 -25.63 -8.08 -36.26
CA ASN A 54 -26.80 -8.94 -36.40
C ASN A 54 -26.84 -9.69 -37.75
N ASN A 55 -26.26 -9.11 -38.80
CA ASN A 55 -26.21 -9.72 -40.14
C ASN A 55 -25.06 -10.71 -40.32
N MET A 56 -24.13 -10.80 -39.35
CA MET A 56 -23.00 -11.73 -39.42
C MET A 56 -23.40 -13.14 -39.00
N CYS A 57 -22.79 -14.16 -39.63
CA CYS A 57 -22.92 -15.53 -39.15
C CYS A 57 -22.09 -15.73 -37.86
N CYS A 58 -22.57 -16.57 -36.94
CA CYS A 58 -21.85 -16.89 -35.71
C CYS A 58 -20.60 -17.74 -36.02
N VAL A 59 -19.44 -17.28 -35.54
CA VAL A 59 -18.21 -18.08 -35.51
C VAL A 59 -18.03 -18.63 -34.10
N ALA A 60 -18.25 -19.93 -33.91
CA ALA A 60 -18.16 -20.56 -32.61
C ALA A 60 -16.70 -20.70 -32.14
N LYS A 61 -16.45 -20.41 -30.85
CA LYS A 61 -15.17 -20.74 -30.21
C LYS A 61 -15.07 -22.26 -30.00
N GLY A 62 -13.88 -22.82 -30.19
CA GLY A 62 -13.58 -24.22 -29.86
C GLY A 62 -13.28 -24.40 -28.36
N PRO A 63 -12.01 -24.40 -27.92
CA PRO A 63 -11.67 -24.52 -26.51
C PRO A 63 -12.05 -23.30 -25.64
N ASN A 64 -12.20 -23.53 -24.33
CA ASN A 64 -12.39 -22.46 -23.36
C ASN A 64 -11.04 -21.92 -22.86
N HIS A 65 -10.73 -20.66 -23.18
CA HIS A 65 -9.49 -19.99 -22.78
C HIS A 65 -9.76 -19.14 -21.52
N GLY A 66 -9.79 -19.79 -20.35
CA GLY A 66 -9.83 -19.09 -19.06
C GLY A 66 -8.53 -18.35 -18.76
N PRO A 67 -8.49 -17.51 -17.71
CA PRO A 67 -7.26 -16.85 -17.31
C PRO A 67 -6.20 -17.89 -16.90
N ALA A 68 -4.94 -17.57 -17.18
CA ALA A 68 -3.83 -18.39 -16.69
C ALA A 68 -3.80 -18.33 -15.15
N PRO A 69 -3.59 -19.46 -14.46
CA PRO A 69 -3.46 -19.42 -13.01
C PRO A 69 -2.19 -18.68 -12.60
N ILE A 70 -2.28 -17.90 -11.53
CA ILE A 70 -1.15 -17.20 -10.92
C ILE A 70 -0.86 -17.81 -9.54
N PRO A 71 0.41 -17.74 -9.05
CA PRO A 71 0.71 -18.15 -7.70
C PRO A 71 0.31 -17.07 -6.69
N GLU A 72 -0.43 -17.45 -5.65
CA GLU A 72 -0.73 -16.60 -4.51
C GLU A 72 -0.96 -17.44 -3.25
N GLU A 73 -0.35 -17.04 -2.13
CA GLU A 73 -0.54 -17.68 -0.82
C GLU A 73 -0.45 -19.22 -0.80
N GLY A 74 0.49 -19.76 -1.58
CA GLY A 74 0.73 -21.20 -1.69
C GLY A 74 -0.24 -21.94 -2.63
N LYS A 75 -1.06 -21.22 -3.39
CA LYS A 75 -2.07 -21.76 -4.32
C LYS A 75 -1.85 -21.26 -5.74
N TRP A 76 -2.42 -21.98 -6.70
CA TRP A 76 -2.53 -21.54 -8.09
C TRP A 76 -3.97 -21.13 -8.37
N VAL A 77 -4.23 -19.84 -8.53
CA VAL A 77 -5.57 -19.27 -8.60
C VAL A 77 -5.81 -18.66 -9.97
N GLN A 78 -6.96 -18.97 -10.56
CA GLN A 78 -7.45 -18.34 -11.79
C GLN A 78 -8.23 -17.08 -11.44
N VAL A 79 -7.55 -15.94 -11.37
CA VAL A 79 -8.16 -14.65 -11.02
C VAL A 79 -9.19 -14.24 -12.08
N LYS A 80 -10.45 -14.08 -11.67
CA LYS A 80 -11.56 -13.59 -12.50
C LYS A 80 -12.23 -12.38 -11.88
N GLU A 81 -12.27 -12.33 -10.55
CA GLU A 81 -12.87 -11.28 -9.75
C GLU A 81 -11.83 -10.68 -8.79
N VAL A 82 -12.09 -9.48 -8.29
CA VAL A 82 -11.17 -8.80 -7.36
C VAL A 82 -10.92 -9.63 -6.10
N LYS A 83 -11.95 -10.35 -5.63
CA LYS A 83 -11.88 -11.21 -4.44
C LYS A 83 -10.93 -12.40 -4.60
N ASP A 84 -10.58 -12.75 -5.83
CA ASP A 84 -9.67 -13.86 -6.13
C ASP A 84 -8.21 -13.46 -5.95
N VAL A 85 -7.91 -12.23 -5.54
CA VAL A 85 -6.53 -11.71 -5.39
C VAL A 85 -6.17 -11.59 -3.92
N SER A 86 -5.11 -12.27 -3.50
CA SER A 86 -4.55 -12.19 -2.15
C SER A 86 -3.02 -12.14 -2.16
N GLY A 87 -2.46 -11.57 -1.11
CA GLY A 87 -1.02 -11.58 -0.85
C GLY A 87 -0.50 -10.27 -0.27
N LEU A 88 0.67 -10.39 0.35
CA LEU A 88 1.50 -9.26 0.75
C LEU A 88 2.53 -8.96 -0.35
N THR A 89 2.53 -7.72 -0.83
CA THR A 89 3.50 -7.23 -1.80
C THR A 89 3.68 -5.73 -1.69
N HIS A 90 4.62 -5.18 -2.46
CA HIS A 90 4.92 -3.76 -2.47
C HIS A 90 5.05 -3.20 -3.89
N GLY A 91 4.77 -1.91 -4.02
CA GLY A 91 5.05 -1.12 -5.22
C GLY A 91 5.88 0.09 -4.83
N VAL A 92 6.76 0.52 -5.74
CA VAL A 92 7.55 1.74 -5.57
C VAL A 92 7.12 2.73 -6.63
N GLY A 93 6.86 3.97 -6.21
CA GLY A 93 6.53 5.07 -7.09
C GLY A 93 7.29 6.33 -6.73
N TRP A 94 7.16 7.34 -7.59
CA TRP A 94 7.90 8.60 -7.48
C TRP A 94 7.03 9.76 -7.96
N CYS A 95 7.25 10.95 -7.40
CA CYS A 95 6.64 12.18 -7.93
C CYS A 95 7.28 12.54 -9.26
N ALA A 96 6.68 13.38 -10.10
CA ALA A 96 7.43 14.11 -11.12
C ALA A 96 8.23 15.28 -10.48
N PRO A 97 9.51 15.53 -10.86
CA PRO A 97 10.37 14.84 -11.83
C PRO A 97 11.31 13.81 -11.16
N GLN A 98 10.77 12.88 -10.38
CA GLN A 98 11.46 11.82 -9.61
C GLN A 98 12.27 12.32 -8.40
N GLN A 99 11.88 13.46 -7.82
CA GLN A 99 12.56 14.03 -6.65
C GLN A 99 12.25 13.35 -5.32
N GLY A 100 11.15 12.61 -5.26
CA GLY A 100 10.78 11.84 -4.08
C GLY A 100 10.18 10.51 -4.49
N ALA A 101 10.25 9.54 -3.58
CA ALA A 101 9.82 8.17 -3.79
C ALA A 101 8.95 7.68 -2.63
N CYS A 102 8.06 6.75 -2.93
CA CYS A 102 7.20 6.06 -1.99
C CYS A 102 7.32 4.55 -2.23
N LYS A 103 7.59 3.78 -1.17
CA LYS A 103 7.36 2.33 -1.13
C LYS A 103 6.03 2.12 -0.41
N LEU A 104 5.03 1.63 -1.15
CA LEU A 104 3.74 1.21 -0.62
C LEU A 104 3.76 -0.31 -0.48
N THR A 105 3.50 -0.82 0.71
CA THR A 105 3.34 -2.25 0.97
C THR A 105 1.91 -2.51 1.41
N LEU A 106 1.22 -3.44 0.75
CA LEU A 106 -0.14 -3.83 1.09
C LEU A 106 -0.20 -5.32 1.42
N ASN A 107 -0.99 -5.66 2.43
CA ASN A 107 -1.39 -7.03 2.72
C ASN A 107 -2.87 -7.19 2.33
N VAL A 108 -3.14 -7.95 1.28
CA VAL A 108 -4.47 -8.10 0.68
C VAL A 108 -4.99 -9.49 0.97
N LYS A 109 -6.23 -9.59 1.44
CA LYS A 109 -6.92 -10.87 1.67
C LYS A 109 -8.28 -10.79 1.00
N GLU A 110 -8.57 -11.78 0.15
CA GLU A 110 -9.84 -11.89 -0.58
C GLU A 110 -10.20 -10.58 -1.32
N GLY A 111 -9.20 -9.96 -1.97
CA GLY A 111 -9.35 -8.72 -2.71
C GLY A 111 -9.44 -7.44 -1.87
N ILE A 112 -9.45 -7.55 -0.54
CA ILE A 112 -9.56 -6.42 0.39
C ILE A 112 -8.20 -6.12 1.02
N ILE A 113 -7.82 -4.85 1.01
CA ILE A 113 -6.62 -4.34 1.67
C ILE A 113 -6.84 -4.41 3.18
N GLN A 114 -6.12 -5.31 3.84
CA GLN A 114 -6.16 -5.45 5.30
C GLN A 114 -5.15 -4.52 5.97
N GLU A 115 -4.02 -4.28 5.31
CA GLU A 115 -2.92 -3.48 5.85
C GLU A 115 -2.27 -2.63 4.77
N ALA A 116 -1.81 -1.45 5.16
CA ALA A 116 -1.02 -0.57 4.33
C ALA A 116 0.15 0.02 5.13
N LEU A 117 1.37 -0.21 4.67
CA LEU A 117 2.57 0.47 5.13
C LEU A 117 3.06 1.40 4.02
N ILE A 118 3.26 2.67 4.35
CA ILE A 118 3.67 3.71 3.40
C ILE A 118 4.97 4.33 3.88
N GLU A 119 6.05 4.07 3.15
CA GLU A 119 7.39 4.57 3.43
C GLU A 119 7.75 5.63 2.39
N THR A 120 8.13 6.83 2.82
CA THR A 120 8.34 7.97 1.91
C THR A 120 9.70 8.62 2.08
N LEU A 121 10.28 9.04 0.96
CA LEU A 121 11.48 9.85 0.86
C LEU A 121 11.15 11.05 -0.03
N GLY A 122 11.04 12.25 0.54
CA GLY A 122 10.64 13.43 -0.21
C GLY A 122 10.27 14.62 0.66
N CYS A 123 9.45 15.51 0.11
CA CYS A 123 9.00 16.73 0.80
C CYS A 123 8.06 16.43 1.98
N SER A 124 7.88 17.39 2.88
CA SER A 124 6.94 17.28 4.01
C SER A 124 5.48 17.05 3.56
N GLY A 125 5.10 17.58 2.39
CA GLY A 125 3.77 17.31 1.82
C GLY A 125 3.57 15.82 1.52
N MET A 126 4.63 15.11 1.11
CA MET A 126 4.58 13.67 0.87
C MET A 126 4.35 12.90 2.16
N THR A 127 5.00 13.28 3.27
CA THR A 127 4.81 12.57 4.55
C THR A 127 3.41 12.77 5.12
N HIS A 128 2.80 13.95 4.94
CA HIS A 128 1.39 14.17 5.28
C HIS A 128 0.44 13.37 4.38
N SER A 129 0.76 13.25 3.09
CA SER A 129 -0.02 12.42 2.15
C SER A 129 0.06 10.94 2.50
N ALA A 130 1.21 10.46 2.96
CA ALA A 130 1.39 9.09 3.43
C ALA A 130 0.51 8.77 4.65
N ALA A 131 0.40 9.72 5.60
CA ALA A 131 -0.51 9.59 6.73
C ALA A 131 -1.96 9.43 6.24
N MET A 132 -2.41 10.30 5.33
CA MET A 132 -3.76 10.20 4.76
C MET A 132 -3.98 8.88 4.00
N ALA A 133 -3.01 8.44 3.19
CA ALA A 133 -3.11 7.17 2.48
C ALA A 133 -3.22 5.97 3.44
N SER A 134 -2.54 6.01 4.58
CA SER A 134 -2.63 4.96 5.61
C SER A 134 -4.03 4.84 6.23
N GLU A 135 -4.80 5.93 6.25
CA GLU A 135 -6.19 5.95 6.71
C GLU A 135 -7.17 5.50 5.61
N ILE A 136 -6.88 5.87 4.35
CA ILE A 136 -7.76 5.67 3.20
C ILE A 136 -7.75 4.22 2.70
N LEU A 137 -6.58 3.59 2.64
CA LEU A 137 -6.38 2.33 1.92
C LEU A 137 -6.99 1.10 2.61
N PRO A 138 -6.85 0.89 3.93
CA PRO A 138 -7.44 -0.26 4.60
C PRO A 138 -8.95 -0.36 4.41
N GLY A 139 -9.46 -1.57 4.17
CA GLY A 139 -10.87 -1.85 3.93
C GLY A 139 -11.34 -1.62 2.48
N LYS A 140 -10.51 -1.02 1.61
CA LYS A 140 -10.80 -0.91 0.18
C LYS A 140 -10.42 -2.17 -0.57
N THR A 141 -11.10 -2.39 -1.69
CA THR A 141 -10.61 -3.29 -2.73
C THR A 141 -9.41 -2.68 -3.46
N LEU A 142 -8.64 -3.52 -4.15
CA LEU A 142 -7.54 -3.06 -5.01
C LEU A 142 -8.02 -2.09 -6.12
N LEU A 143 -9.21 -2.31 -6.69
CA LEU A 143 -9.77 -1.43 -7.71
C LEU A 143 -10.22 -0.08 -7.12
N GLU A 144 -10.82 -0.07 -5.93
CA GLU A 144 -11.14 1.19 -5.25
C GLU A 144 -9.89 1.98 -4.91
N ALA A 145 -8.84 1.32 -4.40
CA ALA A 145 -7.56 1.95 -4.10
C ALA A 145 -6.91 2.55 -5.35
N LEU A 146 -6.90 1.83 -6.47
CA LEU A 146 -6.38 2.34 -7.75
C LEU A 146 -7.13 3.57 -8.28
N ASN A 147 -8.41 3.70 -7.95
CA ASN A 147 -9.28 4.82 -8.36
C ASN A 147 -9.47 5.87 -7.26
N THR A 148 -8.74 5.78 -6.16
CA THR A 148 -8.77 6.77 -5.08
C THR A 148 -7.62 7.74 -5.25
N ASP A 149 -7.87 9.03 -5.07
CA ASP A 149 -6.80 10.02 -5.01
C ASP A 149 -6.06 9.93 -3.67
N LEU A 150 -4.78 9.55 -3.72
CA LEU A 150 -3.90 9.44 -2.55
C LEU A 150 -3.05 10.71 -2.33
N VAL A 151 -3.44 11.84 -2.95
CA VAL A 151 -2.85 13.20 -2.84
C VAL A 151 -1.44 13.32 -3.42
N CYS A 152 -0.54 12.38 -3.13
CA CYS A 152 0.82 12.37 -3.62
C CYS A 152 0.96 11.45 -4.84
N ASP A 153 1.49 12.01 -5.93
CA ASP A 153 1.76 11.29 -7.17
C ASP A 153 2.69 10.07 -6.97
N ALA A 154 3.65 10.16 -6.03
CA ALA A 154 4.50 9.00 -5.69
C ALA A 154 3.68 7.83 -5.13
N ILE A 155 2.68 8.10 -4.29
CA ILE A 155 1.83 7.07 -3.68
C ILE A 155 0.86 6.51 -4.73
N ASN A 156 0.24 7.37 -5.54
CA ASN A 156 -0.62 6.95 -6.66
C ASN A 156 0.15 6.07 -7.66
N THR A 157 1.38 6.45 -7.98
CA THR A 157 2.27 5.64 -8.82
C THR A 157 2.65 4.33 -8.13
N ALA A 158 2.99 4.34 -6.84
CA ALA A 158 3.30 3.13 -6.10
C ALA A 158 2.11 2.15 -6.07
N MET A 159 0.88 2.66 -5.89
CA MET A 159 -0.36 1.88 -5.94
C MET A 159 -0.58 1.24 -7.31
N ARG A 160 -0.32 1.97 -8.41
CA ARG A 160 -0.39 1.42 -9.77
C ARG A 160 0.62 0.29 -9.98
N GLU A 161 1.87 0.49 -9.59
CA GLU A 161 2.91 -0.54 -9.73
C GLU A 161 2.60 -1.76 -8.85
N LEU A 162 2.15 -1.55 -7.62
CA LEU A 162 1.72 -2.62 -6.72
C LEU A 162 0.57 -3.42 -7.33
N PHE A 163 -0.43 -2.73 -7.90
CA PHE A 163 -1.56 -3.37 -8.57
C PHE A 163 -1.08 -4.30 -9.68
N LEU A 164 -0.14 -3.87 -10.51
CA LEU A 164 0.46 -4.72 -11.54
C LEU A 164 1.15 -5.95 -10.93
N GLN A 165 1.92 -5.80 -9.85
CA GLN A 165 2.58 -6.95 -9.22
C GLN A 165 1.56 -7.97 -8.72
N ILE A 166 0.56 -7.52 -7.96
CA ILE A 166 -0.34 -8.43 -7.24
C ILE A 166 -1.27 -9.20 -8.19
N VAL A 167 -1.82 -8.55 -9.23
CA VAL A 167 -2.72 -9.21 -10.19
C VAL A 167 -2.00 -10.16 -11.15
N TYR A 168 -0.67 -10.08 -11.23
CA TYR A 168 0.19 -11.04 -11.95
C TYR A 168 0.77 -12.13 -11.04
N GLY A 169 0.38 -12.19 -9.76
CA GLY A 169 0.88 -13.19 -8.79
C GLY A 169 2.32 -12.94 -8.35
N ARG A 170 2.82 -11.72 -8.52
CA ARG A 170 4.16 -11.32 -8.05
C ARG A 170 4.05 -10.74 -6.65
N THR A 171 3.82 -11.63 -5.70
CA THR A 171 3.76 -11.28 -4.28
C THR A 171 4.92 -11.90 -3.54
N GLN A 172 5.37 -11.25 -2.45
CA GLN A 172 6.39 -11.84 -1.56
C GLN A 172 5.89 -13.12 -0.89
N THR A 173 4.58 -13.35 -0.93
CA THR A 173 3.86 -14.44 -0.27
C THR A 173 3.30 -15.46 -1.25
N ALA A 174 3.69 -15.39 -2.53
CA ALA A 174 3.12 -16.21 -3.59
C ALA A 174 3.19 -17.72 -3.29
N PHE A 175 4.25 -18.15 -2.62
CA PHE A 175 4.49 -19.54 -2.25
C PHE A 175 4.33 -19.83 -0.75
N SER A 176 3.87 -18.86 0.03
CA SER A 176 3.65 -19.01 1.47
C SER A 176 2.22 -19.48 1.72
N GLU A 177 2.03 -20.70 2.23
CA GLU A 177 0.70 -21.26 2.49
C GLU A 177 -0.10 -20.37 3.46
N GLY A 178 -1.24 -19.83 3.01
CA GLY A 178 -2.07 -18.89 3.79
C GLY A 178 -1.53 -17.45 3.86
N GLY A 179 -0.43 -17.18 3.14
CA GLY A 179 0.24 -15.89 3.08
C GLY A 179 0.90 -15.51 4.40
N LEU A 180 1.18 -14.22 4.57
CA LEU A 180 1.66 -13.67 5.83
C LEU A 180 0.48 -13.17 6.69
N PRO A 181 0.61 -13.23 8.03
CA PRO A 181 -0.41 -12.71 8.93
C PRO A 181 -0.51 -11.19 8.85
N ILE A 182 -1.65 -10.67 9.30
CA ILE A 182 -1.84 -9.24 9.58
C ILE A 182 -0.82 -8.85 10.67
N GLY A 183 0.04 -7.90 10.36
CA GLY A 183 1.13 -7.38 11.18
C GLY A 183 2.48 -7.54 10.49
N ALA A 184 2.61 -8.48 9.54
CA ALA A 184 3.87 -8.79 8.90
C ALA A 184 4.45 -7.61 8.10
N GLY A 185 3.59 -6.77 7.52
CA GLY A 185 4.03 -5.56 6.83
C GLY A 185 4.72 -4.57 7.79
N LEU A 186 4.24 -4.45 9.02
CA LEU A 186 4.87 -3.63 10.05
C LEU A 186 6.18 -4.26 10.53
N GLU A 187 6.21 -5.57 10.72
CA GLU A 187 7.40 -6.32 11.16
C GLU A 187 8.59 -6.21 10.18
N ASP A 188 8.34 -5.93 8.89
CA ASP A 188 9.37 -5.66 7.87
C ASP A 188 10.28 -4.46 8.25
N LEU A 189 9.77 -3.52 9.08
CA LEU A 189 10.56 -2.41 9.62
C LEU A 189 11.59 -2.83 10.69
N GLY A 190 11.51 -4.08 11.17
CA GLY A 190 12.44 -4.64 12.15
C GLY A 190 12.32 -4.07 13.58
N LYS A 191 13.36 -4.29 14.40
CA LYS A 191 13.35 -3.87 15.81
C LYS A 191 13.45 -2.35 15.95
N GLY A 192 12.50 -1.75 16.68
CA GLY A 192 12.41 -0.29 16.81
C GLY A 192 11.57 0.38 15.71
N LEU A 193 10.88 -0.42 14.88
CA LEU A 193 9.86 -0.09 13.88
C LEU A 193 9.99 1.31 13.28
N ARG A 194 11.07 1.48 12.52
CA ARG A 194 11.39 2.65 11.70
C ARG A 194 11.90 2.12 10.37
N SER A 195 11.55 2.80 9.27
CA SER A 195 12.08 2.48 7.95
C SER A 195 13.61 2.44 7.93
N GLN A 196 14.15 1.44 7.24
CA GLN A 196 15.58 1.37 6.94
C GLN A 196 15.88 2.42 5.88
N VAL A 197 16.66 3.44 6.25
CA VAL A 197 16.99 4.58 5.39
C VAL A 197 18.50 4.79 5.35
N GLY A 198 19.02 5.20 4.20
CA GLY A 198 20.42 5.57 4.00
C GLY A 198 20.53 7.01 3.54
N THR A 199 21.41 7.78 4.17
CA THR A 199 21.73 9.16 3.76
C THR A 199 23.24 9.34 3.78
N MET A 200 23.82 9.58 2.61
CA MET A 200 25.23 9.87 2.45
C MET A 200 25.37 11.14 1.62
N TYR A 201 26.33 11.97 1.99
CA TYR A 201 26.71 13.15 1.23
C TYR A 201 28.17 13.01 0.78
N GLY A 202 28.54 13.63 -0.33
CA GLY A 202 29.91 13.54 -0.81
C GLY A 202 30.26 14.72 -1.70
N THR A 203 31.48 15.22 -1.56
CA THR A 203 32.01 16.26 -2.44
C THR A 203 33.39 15.84 -2.94
N LEU A 204 33.78 16.37 -4.10
CA LEU A 204 35.11 16.11 -4.65
C LEU A 204 36.22 16.65 -3.73
N GLU A 205 35.99 17.79 -3.08
CA GLU A 205 36.99 18.45 -2.25
C GLU A 205 37.14 17.81 -0.85
N LYS A 206 36.04 17.31 -0.26
CA LYS A 206 36.02 16.85 1.15
C LYS A 206 35.68 15.37 1.31
N GLY A 207 35.40 14.64 0.23
CA GLY A 207 35.07 13.22 0.27
C GLY A 207 33.67 12.93 0.81
N SER A 208 33.45 11.69 1.26
CA SER A 208 32.14 11.19 1.70
C SER A 208 31.82 11.52 3.16
N ARG A 209 30.52 11.57 3.47
CA ARG A 209 29.93 11.78 4.79
C ARG A 209 28.75 10.82 4.95
N TYR A 210 28.86 9.90 5.89
CA TYR A 210 27.79 9.00 6.28
C TYR A 210 26.93 9.70 7.33
N LEU A 211 25.65 9.92 7.02
CA LEU A 211 24.73 10.65 7.88
C LEU A 211 23.73 9.70 8.54
N GLU A 212 23.25 8.72 7.77
CA GLU A 212 22.33 7.67 8.23
C GLU A 212 22.67 6.37 7.49
N MET A 213 22.79 5.27 8.22
CA MET A 213 23.03 3.92 7.72
C MET A 213 21.88 3.00 8.15
N ALA A 214 21.91 1.73 7.71
CA ALA A 214 20.92 0.73 8.14
C ALA A 214 20.81 0.61 9.67
N GLU A 215 21.92 0.81 10.40
CA GLU A 215 21.89 0.82 11.85
C GLU A 215 21.25 2.10 12.42
N GLY A 216 21.43 3.25 11.77
CA GLY A 216 20.77 4.48 12.19
C GLY A 216 21.62 5.73 12.01
N TYR A 217 21.43 6.69 12.91
CA TYR A 217 22.06 8.01 12.86
C TYR A 217 23.56 7.88 13.12
N ILE A 218 24.37 8.29 12.15
CA ILE A 218 25.83 8.28 12.30
C ILE A 218 26.27 9.48 13.10
N THR A 219 26.96 9.24 14.21
CA THR A 219 27.48 10.29 15.11
C THR A 219 28.92 10.64 14.81
N LYS A 220 29.73 9.66 14.40
CA LYS A 220 31.15 9.84 14.09
C LYS A 220 31.63 8.92 12.96
N ILE A 221 32.62 9.37 12.20
CA ILE A 221 33.37 8.56 11.23
C ILE A 221 34.81 8.41 11.72
N ALA A 222 35.33 7.19 11.66
CA ALA A 222 36.72 6.85 11.94
C ALA A 222 37.55 6.90 10.65
N LEU A 223 38.69 7.57 10.72
CA LEU A 223 39.65 7.73 9.63
C LEU A 223 41.01 7.16 10.02
N ASP A 224 41.70 6.56 9.05
CA ASP A 224 43.10 6.13 9.20
C ASP A 224 44.10 7.27 8.91
N GLU A 225 45.39 6.92 8.82
CA GLU A 225 46.50 7.85 8.58
C GLU A 225 46.41 8.56 7.22
N ASP A 226 45.78 7.92 6.24
CA ASP A 226 45.58 8.46 4.89
C ASP A 226 44.25 9.23 4.75
N ASN A 227 43.51 9.37 5.85
CA ASN A 227 42.14 9.94 5.92
C ASN A 227 41.08 9.11 5.18
N GLU A 228 41.29 7.80 5.03
CA GLU A 228 40.29 6.90 4.49
C GLU A 228 39.30 6.47 5.58
N ALA A 229 38.02 6.36 5.23
CA ALA A 229 36.99 5.95 6.19
C ALA A 229 37.11 4.44 6.48
N ILE A 230 37.41 4.09 7.73
CA ILE A 230 37.62 2.69 8.17
C ILE A 230 36.52 2.16 9.09
N GLY A 231 35.64 3.04 9.58
CA GLY A 231 34.54 2.68 10.46
C GLY A 231 33.65 3.87 10.82
N TYR A 232 32.59 3.62 11.58
CA TYR A 232 31.69 4.66 12.06
C TYR A 232 31.02 4.29 13.39
N LYS A 233 30.58 5.31 14.12
CA LYS A 233 29.76 5.18 15.33
C LYS A 233 28.32 5.60 15.01
N PHE A 234 27.35 4.82 15.43
CA PHE A 234 25.93 5.03 15.12
C PHE A 234 25.06 4.99 16.37
N VAL A 235 23.83 5.48 16.24
CA VAL A 235 22.76 5.37 17.24
C VAL A 235 21.52 4.77 16.58
N HIS A 236 21.04 3.65 17.11
CA HIS A 236 19.76 3.07 16.72
C HIS A 236 18.60 3.90 17.31
N LEU A 237 18.13 4.92 16.58
CA LEU A 237 17.09 5.83 17.07
C LEU A 237 15.80 5.12 17.53
N GLY A 238 15.34 4.11 16.79
CA GLY A 238 14.15 3.34 17.18
C GLY A 238 14.31 2.63 18.54
N LYS A 239 15.46 1.97 18.75
CA LYS A 239 15.79 1.30 20.02
C LYS A 239 15.97 2.31 21.16
N MET A 240 16.64 3.43 20.91
CA MET A 240 16.83 4.51 21.89
C MET A 240 15.48 5.03 22.38
N MET A 241 14.58 5.38 21.46
CA MET A 241 13.26 5.90 21.82
C MET A 241 12.39 4.87 22.54
N GLU A 242 12.52 3.58 22.19
CA GLU A 242 11.85 2.50 22.91
C GLU A 242 12.32 2.39 24.38
N MET A 243 13.63 2.51 24.63
CA MET A 243 14.20 2.49 25.99
C MET A 243 13.73 3.70 26.81
N ILE A 244 13.76 4.90 26.21
CA ILE A 244 13.27 6.13 26.86
C ILE A 244 11.79 5.99 27.22
N LYS A 245 10.96 5.47 26.31
CA LYS A 245 9.53 5.22 26.57
C LYS A 245 9.31 4.24 27.73
N LYS A 246 10.24 3.32 27.97
CA LYS A 246 10.23 2.37 29.10
C LYS A 246 10.79 2.95 30.41
N GLY A 247 11.21 4.21 30.41
CA GLY A 247 11.70 4.93 31.60
C GLY A 247 13.22 4.90 31.80
N THR A 248 14.00 4.43 30.82
CA THR A 248 15.47 4.60 30.85
C THR A 248 15.83 6.06 30.65
N ASP A 249 16.82 6.57 31.40
CA ASP A 249 17.35 7.92 31.20
C ASP A 249 17.83 8.12 29.75
N ALA A 250 17.70 9.34 29.22
CA ALA A 250 18.02 9.62 27.83
C ALA A 250 19.50 9.37 27.49
N ASN A 251 20.43 9.68 28.40
CA ASN A 251 21.86 9.45 28.17
C ASN A 251 22.18 7.96 28.23
N GLU A 252 21.62 7.24 29.20
CA GLU A 252 21.79 5.79 29.32
C GLU A 252 21.20 5.05 28.09
N ALA A 253 20.04 5.49 27.59
CA ALA A 253 19.42 4.95 26.39
C ALA A 253 20.26 5.22 25.13
N LEU A 254 20.84 6.42 25.02
CA LEU A 254 21.75 6.78 23.93
C LEU A 254 22.97 5.84 23.92
N GLU A 255 23.60 5.63 25.07
CA GLU A 255 24.76 4.73 25.19
C GLU A 255 24.39 3.29 24.82
N LYS A 256 23.28 2.76 25.36
CA LYS A 256 22.80 1.40 25.08
C LYS A 256 22.36 1.17 23.63
N ALA A 257 21.87 2.21 22.96
CA ALA A 257 21.45 2.15 21.56
C ALA A 257 22.59 2.48 20.59
N SER A 258 23.75 2.89 21.09
CA SER A 258 24.93 3.21 20.29
C SER A 258 25.76 1.96 19.99
N GLY A 259 26.48 2.00 18.87
CA GLY A 259 27.45 0.99 18.51
C GLY A 259 28.50 1.53 17.56
N VAL A 260 29.51 0.70 17.28
CA VAL A 260 30.55 0.96 16.29
C VAL A 260 30.52 -0.11 15.21
N TYR A 261 30.94 0.26 14.02
CA TYR A 261 31.10 -0.64 12.88
C TYR A 261 32.45 -0.43 12.21
N GLY A 262 33.02 -1.49 11.65
CA GLY A 262 34.33 -1.47 10.98
C GLY A 262 35.49 -1.42 11.97
N ARG A 263 36.64 -0.92 11.51
CA ARG A 263 37.88 -0.80 12.29
C ARG A 263 37.90 0.52 13.08
N PHE A 264 36.79 0.83 13.75
CA PHE A 264 36.62 2.12 14.42
C PHE A 264 37.67 2.36 15.51
N ASP A 265 38.08 1.31 16.22
CA ASP A 265 39.07 1.39 17.29
C ASP A 265 40.51 1.57 16.76
N GLU A 266 40.75 1.40 15.46
CA GLU A 266 42.04 1.66 14.79
C GLU A 266 42.16 3.12 14.27
N ALA A 267 41.16 3.97 14.54
CA ALA A 267 41.12 5.32 13.99
C ALA A 267 42.25 6.21 14.52
N VAL A 268 42.97 6.85 13.60
CA VAL A 268 43.91 7.92 13.93
C VAL A 268 43.19 9.26 14.06
N LYS A 269 42.04 9.41 13.39
CA LYS A 269 41.19 10.60 13.50
C LYS A 269 39.71 10.21 13.52
N VAL A 270 38.92 10.88 14.35
CA VAL A 270 37.46 10.68 14.45
C VAL A 270 36.76 12.02 14.24
N ILE A 271 35.85 12.09 13.28
CA ILE A 271 35.16 13.33 12.89
C ILE A 271 33.64 13.25 13.04
N ASP A 272 32.98 14.36 13.29
CA ASP A 272 31.54 14.52 13.07
C ASP A 272 31.25 14.76 11.58
N PRO A 273 30.51 13.86 10.91
CA PRO A 273 30.27 14.00 9.47
C PRO A 273 29.41 15.21 9.08
N ARG A 274 28.85 15.95 10.05
CA ARG A 274 28.01 17.14 9.82
C ARG A 274 28.71 18.46 10.08
N GLN A 275 29.89 18.46 10.71
CA GLN A 275 30.61 19.69 11.07
C GLN A 275 32.00 19.76 10.45
N GLU A 276 32.70 18.63 10.37
CA GLU A 276 34.09 18.51 9.92
C GLU A 276 34.16 17.83 8.53
#